data_AF-D9SC14-F1
#
_entry.id   AF-D9SC14-F1
#
_cell.length_a   1.000
_cell.length_b   1.000
_cell.length_c   1.000
_cell.angle_alpha   90.00
_cell.angle_beta   90.00
_cell.angle_gamma   90.00
#
_symmetry.space_group_name_H-M   'P 1'
#
loop_
_entity.id
_entity.type
_entity.pdbx_description
1 polymer ?
#
loop_
_entity_poly.entity_id
_entity_poly.type
_entity_poly.pdbx_seq_one_letter_code
_entity_poly.pdbx_strand_id
1 'polypeptide(L)'
;MIMFDKEVRLTGKHARYMILLANNLGETNAKLFNRNIDVYVQAPIVGFLYKRKGSKDNDMKDPNGKVYDAHILKDQMLNAKDNLVFNMQLILLLDSEYEQNEENRIDHAFRNFGKNDGDFELFESYLLGGIEVLYEHLIADAAKTDDFIENLSSFVDDINERYNQNVNKEKLLDSLN
;
A
#
# COMPACT_ATOMS: atom_id res chain seq x y z
N MET A 1 -1.67 5.25 21.50
CA MET A 1 -2.68 4.54 20.69
C MET A 1 -2.08 3.19 20.29
N ILE A 2 -2.83 2.10 20.30
CA ILE A 2 -2.37 0.83 19.72
C ILE A 2 -2.76 0.91 18.23
N MET A 3 -1.77 1.00 17.32
CA MET A 3 -2.01 0.99 15.87
C MET A 3 -2.00 -0.46 15.36
N PHE A 4 -2.80 -0.72 14.32
CA PHE A 4 -2.90 -2.01 13.62
C PHE A 4 -3.32 -3.22 14.49
N ASP A 5 -4.04 -2.99 15.59
CA ASP A 5 -4.52 -4.03 16.52
C ASP A 5 -6.01 -4.31 16.44
N LYS A 6 -6.71 -3.62 15.53
CA LYS A 6 -8.15 -3.75 15.29
C LYS A 6 -8.39 -4.23 13.87
N GLU A 7 -9.58 -4.79 13.67
CA GLU A 7 -10.08 -5.05 12.32
C GLU A 7 -10.20 -3.73 11.53
N VAL A 8 -10.03 -3.84 10.22
CA VAL A 8 -10.09 -2.70 9.30
C VAL A 8 -11.17 -2.95 8.26
N ARG A 9 -11.96 -1.91 8.00
CA ARG A 9 -13.00 -1.91 6.99
C ARG A 9 -12.74 -0.79 6.00
N LEU A 10 -12.51 -1.14 4.73
CA LEU A 10 -12.51 -0.19 3.63
C LEU A 10 -13.88 -0.23 2.95
N THR A 11 -14.33 0.93 2.48
CA THR A 11 -15.58 1.08 1.74
C THR A 11 -15.35 1.71 0.36
N GLY A 12 -16.39 1.69 -0.48
CA GLY A 12 -16.40 2.34 -1.78
C GLY A 12 -15.32 1.83 -2.73
N LYS A 13 -14.69 2.74 -3.45
CA LYS A 13 -13.72 2.47 -4.52
C LYS A 13 -12.55 1.60 -4.05
N HIS A 14 -11.96 1.94 -2.91
CA HIS A 14 -10.79 1.23 -2.40
C HIS A 14 -11.13 -0.19 -1.93
N ALA A 15 -12.34 -0.39 -1.39
CA ALA A 15 -12.85 -1.72 -1.10
C ALA A 15 -12.98 -2.56 -2.37
N ARG A 16 -13.59 -2.01 -3.41
CA ARG A 16 -13.73 -2.68 -4.71
C ARG A 16 -12.38 -3.07 -5.28
N TYR A 17 -11.44 -2.13 -5.32
CA TYR A 17 -10.12 -2.36 -5.90
C TYR A 17 -9.33 -3.41 -5.14
N MET A 18 -9.34 -3.36 -3.81
CA MET A 18 -8.68 -4.37 -2.98
C MET A 18 -9.25 -5.78 -3.19
N ILE A 19 -10.58 -5.90 -3.29
CA ILE A 19 -11.23 -7.19 -3.59
C ILE A 19 -10.79 -7.72 -4.96
N LEU A 20 -10.75 -6.86 -5.98
CA LEU A 20 -10.34 -7.27 -7.33
C LEU A 20 -8.86 -7.68 -7.39
N LEU A 21 -7.98 -7.00 -6.66
CA LEU A 21 -6.57 -7.35 -6.56
C LEU A 21 -6.33 -8.72 -5.87
N ALA A 22 -7.22 -9.12 -4.95
CA ALA A 22 -7.16 -10.39 -4.23
C ALA A 22 -8.02 -11.52 -4.85
N ASN A 23 -8.65 -11.24 -6.00
CA ASN A 23 -9.48 -12.20 -6.72
C ASN A 23 -8.66 -13.11 -7.66
N ASN A 24 -9.33 -14.16 -8.13
CA ASN A 24 -8.78 -15.04 -9.16
C ASN A 24 -8.65 -14.33 -10.51
N LEU A 25 -7.58 -14.64 -11.25
CA LEU A 25 -7.27 -14.06 -12.54
C LEU A 25 -7.92 -14.86 -13.67
N GLY A 26 -8.88 -14.23 -14.35
CA GLY A 26 -9.61 -14.82 -15.47
C GLY A 26 -10.30 -16.13 -15.08
N GLU A 27 -10.14 -17.15 -15.93
CA GLU A 27 -10.70 -18.51 -15.70
C GLU A 27 -9.79 -19.41 -14.85
N THR A 28 -8.62 -18.91 -14.45
CA THR A 28 -7.66 -19.68 -13.65
C THR A 28 -7.85 -19.43 -12.16
N ASN A 29 -7.32 -20.32 -11.31
CA ASN A 29 -7.24 -20.09 -9.87
C ASN A 29 -5.98 -19.30 -9.44
N ALA A 30 -5.27 -18.69 -10.40
CA ALA A 30 -4.12 -17.84 -10.09
C ALA A 30 -4.58 -16.54 -9.43
N LYS A 31 -3.75 -15.96 -8.56
CA LYS A 31 -4.03 -14.70 -7.87
C LYS A 31 -2.78 -13.83 -7.85
N LEU A 32 -2.95 -12.51 -7.96
CA LEU A 32 -1.88 -11.55 -7.70
C LEU A 32 -1.60 -11.44 -6.19
N PHE A 33 -2.67 -11.32 -5.41
CA PHE A 33 -2.61 -11.33 -3.96
C PHE A 33 -3.52 -12.42 -3.40
N ASN A 34 -3.04 -13.16 -2.40
CA ASN A 34 -3.83 -14.25 -1.84
C ASN A 34 -5.04 -13.74 -1.03
N ARG A 35 -4.86 -12.60 -0.34
CA ARG A 35 -5.84 -12.02 0.59
C ARG A 35 -5.80 -10.49 0.54
N ASN A 36 -6.90 -9.87 0.97
CA ASN A 36 -7.00 -8.41 1.12
C ASN A 36 -5.89 -7.80 2.01
N ILE A 37 -5.49 -8.50 3.09
CA ILE A 37 -4.39 -8.04 3.95
C ILE A 37 -3.05 -7.97 3.20
N ASP A 38 -2.83 -8.84 2.21
CA ASP A 38 -1.58 -8.83 1.44
C ASP A 38 -1.52 -7.57 0.55
N VAL A 39 -2.66 -7.14 -0.02
CA VAL A 39 -2.78 -5.83 -0.71
C VAL A 39 -2.58 -4.67 0.28
N TYR A 40 -3.27 -4.72 1.42
CA TYR A 40 -3.24 -3.66 2.44
C TYR A 40 -1.83 -3.42 3.00
N VAL A 41 -1.02 -4.47 3.13
CA VAL A 41 0.39 -4.35 3.56
C VAL A 41 1.25 -3.69 2.49
N GLN A 42 1.10 -4.05 1.21
CA GLN A 42 1.99 -3.56 0.14
C GLN A 42 1.62 -2.16 -0.37
N ALA A 43 0.32 -1.84 -0.40
CA ALA A 43 -0.17 -0.60 -0.98
C ALA A 43 0.45 0.69 -0.41
N PRO A 44 0.70 0.88 0.90
CA PRO A 44 1.30 2.12 1.41
C PRO A 44 2.68 2.42 0.80
N ILE A 45 3.52 1.39 0.63
CA ILE A 45 4.84 1.55 0.00
C ILE A 45 4.69 1.89 -1.48
N VAL A 46 3.78 1.21 -2.20
CA VAL A 46 3.48 1.53 -3.60
C VAL A 46 3.00 2.97 -3.74
N GLY A 47 2.05 3.40 -2.92
CA GLY A 47 1.56 4.78 -2.92
C GLY A 47 2.67 5.78 -2.64
N PHE A 48 3.54 5.51 -1.67
CA PHE A 48 4.67 6.37 -1.35
C PHE A 48 5.69 6.47 -2.50
N LEU A 49 6.06 5.33 -3.10
CA LEU A 49 6.99 5.29 -4.22
C LEU A 49 6.44 6.12 -5.40
N TYR A 50 5.20 5.87 -5.80
CA TYR A 50 4.54 6.61 -6.90
C TYR A 50 4.09 8.02 -6.52
N LYS A 51 4.40 8.50 -5.30
CA LYS A 51 3.95 9.80 -4.76
C LYS A 51 2.44 10.00 -4.89
N ARG A 52 1.67 8.91 -4.76
CA ARG A 52 0.23 8.91 -4.89
C ARG A 52 -0.44 8.85 -3.53
N LYS A 53 -1.21 9.91 -3.22
CA LYS A 53 -2.13 9.95 -2.08
C LYS A 53 -3.56 9.77 -2.58
N GLY A 54 -4.33 8.92 -1.90
CA GLY A 54 -5.75 8.71 -2.15
C GLY A 54 -6.60 9.36 -1.07
N SER A 55 -7.87 9.60 -1.39
CA SER A 55 -8.86 10.13 -0.44
C SER A 55 -9.95 9.10 -0.22
N LYS A 56 -10.47 9.00 1.02
CA LYS A 56 -11.53 8.04 1.35
C LYS A 56 -12.73 8.23 0.42
N ASP A 57 -13.19 7.14 -0.19
CA ASP A 57 -14.43 7.07 -0.95
C ASP A 57 -15.36 6.09 -0.24
N ASN A 58 -16.58 6.51 0.01
CA ASN A 58 -17.58 5.72 0.73
C ASN A 58 -18.85 5.48 -0.09
N ASP A 59 -18.85 5.93 -1.35
CA ASP A 59 -20.09 6.04 -2.13
C ASP A 59 -20.18 5.03 -3.27
N MET A 60 -19.06 4.43 -3.71
CA MET A 60 -19.10 3.47 -4.81
C MET A 60 -19.93 2.23 -4.44
N LYS A 61 -20.95 1.96 -5.25
CA LYS A 61 -21.91 0.86 -5.08
C LYS A 61 -21.74 -0.23 -6.13
N ASP A 62 -22.09 -1.45 -5.74
CA ASP A 62 -22.26 -2.59 -6.64
C ASP A 62 -23.53 -2.43 -7.51
N PRO A 63 -23.75 -3.31 -8.51
CA PRO A 63 -24.94 -3.26 -9.37
C PRO A 63 -26.28 -3.39 -8.62
N ASN A 64 -26.27 -3.90 -7.38
CA ASN A 64 -27.45 -4.04 -6.53
C ASN A 64 -27.67 -2.81 -5.62
N GLY A 65 -26.83 -1.77 -5.75
CA GLY A 65 -26.93 -0.54 -4.97
C GLY A 65 -26.30 -0.61 -3.58
N LYS A 66 -25.57 -1.68 -3.25
CA LYS A 66 -24.85 -1.81 -1.96
C LYS A 66 -23.44 -1.24 -2.09
N VAL A 67 -23.01 -0.45 -1.11
CA VAL A 67 -21.64 0.09 -1.08
C VAL A 67 -20.64 -1.06 -0.98
N TYR A 68 -19.59 -1.03 -1.81
CA TYR A 68 -18.51 -2.00 -1.73
C TYR A 68 -17.86 -1.95 -0.35
N ASP A 69 -17.58 -3.13 0.19
CA ASP A 69 -17.09 -3.29 1.55
C ASP A 69 -16.07 -4.41 1.60
N ALA A 70 -14.89 -4.11 2.10
CA ALA A 70 -13.79 -5.05 2.22
C ALA A 70 -13.29 -5.05 3.66
N HIS A 71 -13.43 -6.21 4.30
CA HIS A 71 -13.11 -6.40 5.70
C HIS A 71 -11.81 -7.19 5.87
N ILE A 72 -10.95 -6.73 6.76
CA ILE A 72 -9.76 -7.44 7.21
C ILE A 72 -9.93 -7.71 8.71
N LEU A 73 -9.97 -8.99 9.08
CA LEU A 73 -10.22 -9.40 10.44
C LEU A 73 -9.04 -9.07 11.36
N LYS A 74 -9.34 -8.89 12.65
CA LYS A 74 -8.35 -8.55 13.68
C LYS A 74 -7.13 -9.48 13.67
N ASP A 75 -7.32 -10.80 13.57
CA ASP A 75 -6.20 -11.75 13.57
C ASP A 75 -5.28 -11.57 12.36
N GLN A 76 -5.84 -11.21 11.20
CA GLN A 76 -5.03 -10.91 10.01
C GLN A 76 -4.22 -9.63 10.21
N MET A 77 -4.83 -8.60 10.81
CA MET A 77 -4.14 -7.35 11.16
C MET A 77 -3.02 -7.57 12.16
N LEU A 78 -3.28 -8.34 13.22
CA LEU A 78 -2.27 -8.68 14.22
C LEU A 78 -1.08 -9.43 13.62
N ASN A 79 -1.34 -10.40 12.73
CA ASN A 79 -0.29 -11.15 12.05
C ASN A 79 0.53 -10.30 11.07
N ALA A 80 -0.05 -9.22 10.54
CA ALA A 80 0.61 -8.31 9.60
C ALA A 80 1.19 -7.05 10.27
N LYS A 81 0.98 -6.89 11.59
CA LYS A 81 1.28 -5.67 12.33
C LYS A 81 2.72 -5.20 12.16
N ASP A 82 3.68 -6.10 12.26
CA ASP A 82 5.09 -5.74 12.17
C ASP A 82 5.45 -5.17 10.79
N ASN A 83 4.88 -5.73 9.72
CA ASN A 83 5.05 -5.19 8.36
C ASN A 83 4.39 -3.82 8.20
N LEU A 84 3.20 -3.62 8.78
CA LEU A 84 2.49 -2.34 8.71
C LEU A 84 3.21 -1.24 9.50
N VAL A 85 3.70 -1.57 10.69
CA VAL A 85 4.55 -0.68 11.49
C VAL A 85 5.79 -0.32 10.69
N PHE A 86 6.52 -1.31 10.17
CA PHE A 86 7.72 -1.08 9.38
C PHE A 86 7.47 -0.17 8.18
N ASN A 87 6.39 -0.41 7.43
CA ASN A 87 6.03 0.42 6.28
C ASN A 87 5.70 1.86 6.68
N MET A 88 4.96 2.06 7.78
CA MET A 88 4.67 3.39 8.29
C MET A 88 5.94 4.11 8.74
N GLN A 89 6.86 3.41 9.42
CA GLN A 89 8.15 3.96 9.84
C GLN A 89 8.99 4.41 8.65
N LEU A 90 9.06 3.60 7.59
CA LEU A 90 9.78 3.95 6.36
C LEU A 90 9.20 5.21 5.71
N ILE A 91 7.86 5.30 5.61
CA ILE A 91 7.20 6.47 5.03
C ILE A 91 7.50 7.72 5.85
N LEU A 92 7.32 7.69 7.18
CA LEU A 92 7.59 8.84 8.05
C LEU A 92 9.05 9.27 8.01
N LEU A 93 9.97 8.30 7.94
CA LEU A 93 11.41 8.58 7.86
C LEU A 93 11.79 9.22 6.52
N LEU A 94 11.15 8.83 5.43
CA LEU A 94 11.56 9.21 4.07
C LEU A 94 10.74 10.38 3.48
N ASP A 95 9.56 10.70 4.00
CA ASP A 95 8.70 11.76 3.47
C ASP A 95 9.14 13.15 3.93
N SER A 96 10.10 13.74 3.21
CA SER A 96 10.57 15.11 3.44
C SER A 96 9.55 16.20 3.07
N GLU A 97 8.50 15.86 2.31
CA GLU A 97 7.43 16.83 2.00
C GLU A 97 6.46 16.97 3.18
N TYR A 98 6.23 15.89 3.91
CA TYR A 98 5.42 15.91 5.13
C TYR A 98 6.15 16.59 6.30
N GLU A 99 7.41 16.21 6.54
CA GLU A 99 8.26 16.82 7.57
C GLU A 99 9.67 17.06 7.01
N GLN A 100 10.05 18.33 6.90
CA GLN A 100 11.31 18.74 6.29
C GLN A 100 12.52 18.44 7.18
N ASN A 101 12.35 18.47 8.50
CA ASN A 101 13.43 18.24 9.45
C ASN A 101 13.68 16.73 9.66
N GLU A 102 14.91 16.29 9.42
CA GLU A 102 15.30 14.89 9.55
C GLU A 102 15.17 14.34 10.98
N GLU A 103 15.56 15.10 12.00
CA GLU A 103 15.46 14.66 13.39
C GLU A 103 13.99 14.48 13.80
N ASN A 104 13.11 15.40 13.36
CA ASN A 104 11.67 15.24 13.56
C ASN A 104 11.16 13.97 12.86
N ARG A 105 11.56 13.69 11.60
CA ARG A 105 11.18 12.45 10.92
C ARG A 105 11.61 11.19 11.69
N ILE A 106 12.82 11.20 12.26
CA ILE A 106 13.30 10.12 13.15
C ILE A 106 12.43 10.02 14.41
N ASP A 107 12.06 11.16 15.01
CA ASP A 107 11.14 11.18 16.16
C ASP A 107 9.78 10.59 15.82
N HIS A 108 9.17 10.99 14.71
CA HIS A 108 7.89 10.46 14.24
C HIS A 108 7.97 8.95 13.96
N ALA A 109 9.03 8.48 13.30
CA ALA A 109 9.20 7.07 12.95
C ALA A 109 9.52 6.17 14.16
N PHE A 110 10.26 6.65 15.17
CA PHE A 110 10.80 5.76 16.21
C PHE A 110 10.49 6.21 17.64
N ARG A 111 10.76 7.46 18.02
CA ARG A 111 10.68 7.89 19.44
C ARG A 111 9.25 8.21 19.88
N ASN A 112 8.46 8.78 18.96
CA ASN A 112 7.08 9.22 19.15
C ASN A 112 6.10 8.48 18.25
N PHE A 113 6.51 7.32 17.73
CA PHE A 113 5.71 6.51 16.83
C PHE A 113 4.30 6.25 17.37
N GLY A 114 3.30 6.57 16.54
CA GLY A 114 1.89 6.36 16.82
C GLY A 114 1.27 7.28 17.88
N LYS A 115 1.93 8.41 18.20
CA LYS A 115 1.37 9.46 19.08
C LYS A 115 0.67 10.59 18.32
N ASN A 116 0.95 10.77 17.03
CA ASN A 116 0.35 11.79 16.18
C ASN A 116 -0.66 11.15 15.22
N ASP A 117 -1.90 11.62 15.24
CA ASP A 117 -2.94 11.13 14.33
C ASP A 117 -2.64 11.50 12.86
N GLY A 118 -1.96 12.64 12.64
CA GLY A 118 -1.54 13.07 11.29
C GLY A 118 -0.56 12.10 10.62
N ASP A 119 0.27 11.39 11.40
CA ASP A 119 1.18 10.37 10.86
C ASP A 119 0.38 9.19 10.30
N PHE A 120 -0.70 8.82 10.99
CA PHE A 120 -1.58 7.75 10.55
C PHE A 120 -2.42 8.17 9.36
N GLU A 121 -2.92 9.40 9.33
CA GLU A 121 -3.63 9.96 8.18
C GLU A 121 -2.75 10.01 6.92
N LEU A 122 -1.46 10.37 7.09
CA LEU A 122 -0.48 10.32 6.00
C LEU A 122 -0.33 8.88 5.47
N PHE A 123 -0.13 7.92 6.38
CA PHE A 123 -0.04 6.51 6.03
C PHE A 123 -1.29 6.01 5.31
N GLU A 124 -2.49 6.32 5.82
CA GLU A 124 -3.76 5.97 5.18
C GLU A 124 -3.87 6.61 3.80
N SER A 125 -3.41 7.85 3.61
CA SER A 125 -3.46 8.50 2.29
C SER A 125 -2.61 7.76 1.27
N TYR A 126 -1.40 7.33 1.63
CA TYR A 126 -0.54 6.54 0.76
C TYR A 126 -1.07 5.11 0.54
N LEU A 127 -1.65 4.49 1.57
CA LEU A 127 -2.36 3.21 1.45
C LEU A 127 -3.44 3.29 0.36
N LEU A 128 -4.33 4.28 0.43
CA LEU A 128 -5.41 4.45 -0.54
C LEU A 128 -4.88 4.71 -1.94
N GLY A 129 -3.89 5.62 -2.06
CA GLY A 129 -3.24 5.91 -3.33
C GLY A 129 -2.53 4.71 -3.94
N GLY A 130 -1.90 3.87 -3.11
CA GLY A 130 -1.27 2.64 -3.56
C GLY A 130 -2.26 1.57 -4.03
N ILE A 131 -3.45 1.48 -3.40
CA ILE A 131 -4.53 0.62 -3.89
C ILE A 131 -4.99 1.09 -5.28
N GLU A 132 -5.09 2.41 -5.50
CA GLU A 132 -5.38 2.97 -6.83
C GLU A 132 -4.31 2.57 -7.85
N VAL A 133 -3.03 2.80 -7.54
CA VAL A 133 -1.89 2.48 -8.43
C VAL A 133 -1.87 0.99 -8.76
N LEU A 134 -1.97 0.12 -7.76
CA LEU A 134 -1.98 -1.34 -7.97
C LEU A 134 -3.14 -1.76 -8.88
N TYR A 135 -4.34 -1.22 -8.67
CA TYR A 135 -5.49 -1.52 -9.50
C TYR A 135 -5.29 -1.05 -10.95
N GLU A 136 -4.84 0.20 -11.13
CA GLU A 136 -4.61 0.80 -12.44
C GLU A 136 -3.56 0.02 -13.24
N HIS A 137 -2.45 -0.37 -12.61
CA HIS A 137 -1.35 -1.03 -13.31
C HIS A 137 -1.57 -2.53 -13.51
N LEU A 138 -2.26 -3.20 -12.59
CA LEU A 138 -2.38 -4.66 -12.61
C LEU A 138 -3.72 -5.16 -13.15
N ILE A 139 -4.81 -4.42 -12.96
CA ILE A 139 -6.18 -4.91 -13.19
C ILE A 139 -6.93 -4.14 -14.27
N ALA A 140 -6.82 -2.81 -14.32
CA ALA A 140 -7.77 -1.96 -15.05
C ALA A 140 -7.93 -2.32 -16.54
N ASP A 141 -6.83 -2.68 -17.20
CA ASP A 141 -6.78 -2.99 -18.63
C ASP A 141 -6.62 -4.50 -18.93
N ALA A 142 -6.67 -5.36 -17.92
CA ALA A 142 -6.50 -6.81 -18.08
C ALA A 142 -7.84 -7.54 -18.25
N ALA A 143 -7.93 -8.42 -19.26
CA ALA A 143 -9.11 -9.24 -19.53
C ALA A 143 -8.84 -10.74 -19.43
N LYS A 144 -7.61 -11.18 -19.72
CA LYS A 144 -7.18 -12.59 -19.71
C LYS A 144 -5.94 -12.79 -18.84
N THR A 145 -5.65 -14.05 -18.50
CA THR A 145 -4.52 -14.42 -17.64
C THR A 145 -3.18 -13.85 -18.12
N ASP A 146 -2.91 -13.87 -19.42
CA ASP A 146 -1.66 -13.36 -20.00
C ASP A 146 -1.48 -11.85 -19.75
N ASP A 147 -2.56 -11.06 -19.88
CA ASP A 147 -2.53 -9.61 -19.63
C ASP A 147 -2.07 -9.29 -18.20
N PHE A 148 -2.52 -10.09 -17.21
CA PHE A 148 -2.10 -9.89 -15.82
C PHE A 148 -0.60 -10.18 -15.60
N ILE A 149 -0.04 -11.15 -16.33
CA ILE A 149 1.39 -11.49 -16.24
C ILE A 149 2.23 -10.40 -16.88
N GLU A 150 1.81 -9.90 -18.05
CA GLU A 150 2.47 -8.78 -18.73
C GLU A 150 2.42 -7.51 -17.88
N ASN A 151 1.26 -7.19 -17.31
CA ASN A 151 1.08 -6.05 -16.42
C ASN A 151 1.95 -6.16 -15.16
N LEU A 152 2.00 -7.33 -14.52
CA LEU A 152 2.86 -7.55 -13.35
C LEU A 152 4.34 -7.40 -13.71
N SER A 153 4.76 -7.94 -14.85
CA SER A 153 6.16 -7.83 -15.31
C SER A 153 6.53 -6.37 -15.56
N SER A 154 5.69 -5.65 -16.30
CA SER A 154 5.86 -4.21 -16.58
C SER A 154 5.90 -3.39 -15.29
N PHE A 155 5.03 -3.68 -14.32
CA PHE A 155 5.00 -2.99 -13.03
C PHE A 155 6.28 -3.21 -12.22
N VAL A 156 6.80 -4.44 -12.19
CA VAL A 156 8.07 -4.75 -11.51
C VAL A 156 9.25 -4.06 -12.19
N ASP A 157 9.27 -4.03 -13.52
CA ASP A 157 10.31 -3.34 -14.29
C ASP A 157 10.27 -1.83 -14.05
N ASP A 158 9.09 -1.22 -14.05
CA ASP A 158 8.90 0.22 -13.76
C ASP A 158 9.38 0.59 -12.35
N ILE A 159 9.07 -0.22 -11.34
CA ILE A 159 9.61 -0.03 -9.97
C ILE A 159 11.14 -0.16 -9.96
N ASN A 160 11.68 -1.18 -10.63
CA ASN A 160 13.12 -1.39 -10.67
C ASN A 160 13.86 -0.23 -11.36
N GLU A 161 13.34 0.26 -12.49
CA GLU A 161 13.89 1.39 -13.22
C GLU A 161 13.86 2.66 -12.38
N ARG A 162 12.71 2.97 -11.76
CA ARG A 162 12.54 4.19 -10.96
C ARG A 162 13.37 4.22 -9.69
N TYR A 163 13.44 3.10 -8.96
CA TYR A 163 13.92 3.11 -7.58
C TYR A 163 15.18 2.29 -7.34
N ASN A 164 15.51 1.31 -8.19
CA ASN A 164 16.65 0.42 -7.95
C ASN A 164 17.89 0.71 -8.81
N GLN A 165 17.75 1.39 -9.95
CA GLN A 165 18.91 1.66 -10.83
C GLN A 165 19.92 2.66 -10.23
N ASN A 166 19.51 3.49 -9.28
CA ASN A 166 20.38 4.48 -8.62
C ASN A 166 20.95 4.01 -7.26
N VAL A 167 20.55 2.82 -6.77
CA VAL A 167 21.02 2.28 -5.49
C VAL A 167 22.35 1.55 -5.72
N ASN A 168 23.44 2.32 -5.76
CA ASN A 168 24.77 1.73 -5.70
C ASN A 168 25.02 1.22 -4.27
N LYS A 169 24.82 -0.09 -4.05
CA LYS A 169 25.06 -0.76 -2.77
C LYS A 169 26.45 -0.48 -2.19
N GLU A 170 27.48 -0.35 -3.03
CA GLU A 170 28.84 -0.03 -2.56
C GLU A 170 28.91 1.37 -1.97
N LYS A 171 28.31 2.37 -2.64
CA LYS A 171 28.24 3.75 -2.11
C LYS A 171 27.45 3.87 -0.81
N LEU A 172 26.39 3.08 -0.66
CA LEU A 172 25.60 3.00 0.59
C LEU A 172 26.43 2.42 1.74
N LEU A 173 27.18 1.34 1.49
CA LEU A 173 28.07 0.75 2.48
C LEU A 173 29.25 1.68 2.83
N ASP A 174 29.77 2.42 1.86
CA ASP A 174 30.83 3.41 2.08
C ASP A 174 30.34 4.59 2.93
N SER A 175 29.06 4.97 2.84
CA SER A 175 28.47 6.05 3.66
C SER A 175 28.14 5.67 5.11
N LEU A 176 28.21 4.38 5.44
CA LEU A 176 27.94 3.85 6.79
C LEU A 176 29.22 3.62 7.61
N ASN A 177 30.40 3.85 7.00
CA ASN A 177 31.72 3.80 7.64
C ASN A 177 32.31 5.20 7.80
#